data_AF-A0AAV6AAL6-F1
#
_entry.id   AF-A0AAV6AAL6-F1
#
_cell.length_a   1.000
_cell.length_b   1.000
_cell.length_c   1.000
_cell.angle_alpha   90.00
_cell.angle_beta   90.00
_cell.angle_gamma   90.00
#
_symmetry.space_group_name_H-M   'P 1'
#
loop_
_entity.id
_entity.type
_entity.pdbx_description
1 polymer ?
#
loop_
_entity_poly.entity_id
_entity_poly.type
_entity_poly.pdbx_seq_one_letter_code
_entity_poly.pdbx_strand_id
1 'polypeptide(L)'
;MRHLVPLALVLLLMSAIVTPAWARTVVIESTVPLADDSEETLRSAIKKAIENAVRGAAALGLRAMQVNGAQVFSNALMLRLIATDDDPGDDDPDDGEAETMI
;
A
#
# COMPACT_ATOMS: atom_id res chain seq x y z
N MET A 1 -7.43 43.24 -23.37
CA MET A 1 -6.69 43.08 -22.09
C MET A 1 -7.59 42.76 -20.88
N ARG A 2 -8.85 43.24 -20.83
CA ARG A 2 -9.78 43.08 -19.69
C ARG A 2 -10.29 41.64 -19.44
N HIS A 3 -10.26 40.78 -20.48
CA HIS A 3 -10.70 39.38 -20.40
C HIS A 3 -9.55 38.38 -20.14
N LEU A 4 -8.29 38.84 -20.14
CA LEU A 4 -7.13 37.98 -19.87
C LEU A 4 -6.98 37.68 -18.37
N VAL A 5 -7.36 38.63 -17.52
CA VAL A 5 -7.33 38.49 -16.05
C VAL A 5 -8.26 37.39 -15.54
N PRO A 6 -9.56 37.33 -15.92
CA PRO A 6 -10.43 36.25 -15.47
C PRO A 6 -10.02 34.89 -16.05
N LEU A 7 -9.49 34.85 -17.28
CA LEU A 7 -9.00 33.61 -17.89
C LEU A 7 -7.81 33.04 -17.11
N ALA A 8 -6.84 33.89 -16.75
CA ALA A 8 -5.68 33.48 -15.97
C ALA A 8 -6.08 33.00 -14.57
N LEU A 9 -7.06 33.64 -13.93
CA LEU A 9 -7.57 33.22 -12.63
C LEU A 9 -8.27 31.85 -12.68
N VAL A 10 -9.07 31.59 -13.71
CA VAL A 10 -9.73 30.30 -13.92
C VAL A 10 -8.70 29.20 -14.20
N LEU A 11 -7.68 29.48 -15.00
CA LEU A 11 -6.60 28.53 -15.29
C LEU A 11 -5.77 28.20 -14.03
N LEU A 12 -5.47 29.20 -13.21
CA LEU A 12 -4.79 29.02 -11.93
C LEU A 12 -5.64 28.17 -10.97
N LEU A 13 -6.94 28.43 -10.89
CA LEU A 13 -7.85 27.68 -10.01
C LEU A 13 -8.00 26.21 -10.45
N MET A 14 -8.00 25.94 -11.75
CA MET A 14 -8.01 24.58 -12.30
C MET A 14 -6.70 23.84 -12.02
N SER A 15 -5.55 24.53 -12.04
CA SER A 15 -4.25 23.90 -11.75
C SER A 15 -4.08 23.44 -10.29
N ALA A 16 -4.81 24.07 -9.35
CA ALA A 16 -4.74 23.74 -7.93
C ALA A 16 -5.45 22.43 -7.55
N ILE A 17 -6.17 21.79 -8.48
CA ILE A 17 -6.92 20.55 -8.25
C ILE A 17 -6.05 19.31 -8.51
N VAL A 18 -4.89 19.48 -9.16
CA VAL A 18 -3.97 18.37 -9.44
C VAL A 18 -3.16 18.09 -8.19
N THR A 19 -3.72 17.30 -7.26
CA THR A 19 -2.93 16.68 -6.20
C THR A 19 -2.08 15.57 -6.81
N PRO A 20 -0.75 15.55 -6.60
CA PRO A 20 0.07 14.42 -7.04
C PRO A 20 -0.45 13.14 -6.38
N ALA A 21 -0.76 12.14 -7.20
CA ALA A 21 -1.09 10.79 -6.73
C ALA A 21 0.21 10.10 -6.29
N TRP A 22 0.75 10.49 -5.14
CA TRP A 22 1.80 9.69 -4.51
C TRP A 22 1.14 8.43 -3.94
N ALA A 23 1.53 7.26 -4.46
CA ALA A 23 1.15 5.98 -3.90
C ALA A 23 1.41 5.99 -2.40
N ARG A 24 0.35 5.80 -1.61
CA ARG A 24 0.41 5.81 -0.15
C ARG A 24 0.79 4.43 0.32
N THR A 25 2.08 4.23 0.57
CA THR A 25 2.57 3.00 1.21
C THR A 25 2.52 3.14 2.73
N VAL A 26 1.92 2.15 3.41
CA VAL A 26 1.92 2.06 4.88
C VAL A 26 2.39 0.67 5.33
N VAL A 27 2.92 0.63 6.55
CA VAL A 27 3.24 -0.62 7.23
C VAL A 27 2.20 -0.86 8.32
N ILE A 28 1.54 -2.02 8.26
CA ILE A 28 0.54 -2.46 9.22
C ILE A 28 1.16 -3.59 10.06
N GLU A 29 1.19 -3.38 11.36
CA GLU A 29 1.64 -4.40 12.31
C GLU A 29 0.43 -4.98 13.04
N SER A 30 0.32 -6.31 13.05
CA SER A 30 -0.71 -7.03 13.78
C SER A 30 -0.08 -7.99 14.78
N THR A 31 -0.34 -7.73 16.07
CA THR A 31 0.10 -8.60 17.17
C THR A 31 -1.06 -9.43 17.69
N VAL A 32 -0.85 -10.75 17.78
CA VAL A 32 -1.82 -11.71 18.31
C VAL A 32 -1.17 -12.49 19.45
N PRO A 33 -1.76 -12.53 20.65
CA PRO A 33 -1.23 -13.32 21.76
C PRO A 33 -1.33 -14.82 21.45
N LEU A 34 -0.32 -15.57 21.90
CA LEU A 34 -0.25 -17.03 21.79
C LEU A 34 -0.54 -17.63 23.17
N ALA A 35 -1.44 -18.62 23.21
CA ALA A 35 -1.75 -19.35 24.44
C ALA A 35 -0.66 -20.39 24.77
N ASP A 36 -0.05 -20.96 23.73
CA ASP A 36 0.98 -21.98 23.77
C ASP A 36 1.74 -21.97 22.42
N ASP A 37 2.80 -22.78 22.34
CA ASP A 37 3.69 -22.94 21.19
C ASP A 37 3.29 -24.11 20.26
N SER A 38 2.07 -24.66 20.42
CA SER A 38 1.57 -25.72 19.54
C SER A 38 1.36 -25.18 18.12
N GLU A 39 1.55 -26.06 17.14
CA GLU A 39 1.39 -25.74 15.72
C GLU A 39 -0.03 -25.20 15.40
N GLU A 40 -1.07 -25.77 16.03
CA GLU A 40 -2.46 -25.32 15.87
C GLU A 40 -2.66 -23.89 16.36
N THR A 41 -2.11 -23.56 17.53
CA THR A 41 -2.17 -22.22 18.12
C THR A 41 -1.45 -21.21 17.23
N LEU A 42 -0.28 -21.57 16.71
CA LEU A 42 0.48 -20.73 15.79
C LEU A 42 -0.27 -20.50 14.47
N ARG A 43 -0.85 -21.55 13.87
CA ARG A 43 -1.62 -21.46 12.63
C ARG A 43 -2.85 -20.56 12.78
N SER A 44 -3.57 -20.71 13.89
CA SER A 44 -4.71 -19.86 14.23
C SER A 44 -4.29 -18.40 14.40
N ALA A 45 -3.17 -18.16 15.09
CA ALA A 45 -2.64 -16.82 15.30
C ALA A 45 -2.18 -16.14 14.01
N ILE A 46 -1.51 -16.87 13.10
CA ILE A 46 -1.13 -16.36 11.77
C ILE A 46 -2.38 -15.93 11.01
N LYS A 47 -3.39 -16.80 10.92
CA LYS A 47 -4.64 -16.49 10.22
C LYS A 47 -5.29 -15.22 10.78
N LYS A 48 -5.39 -15.13 12.11
CA LYS A 48 -5.97 -13.97 12.79
C LYS A 48 -5.16 -12.69 12.56
N ALA A 49 -3.84 -12.78 12.55
CA ALA A 49 -2.97 -11.64 12.31
C ALA A 49 -3.11 -11.11 10.88
N ILE A 50 -3.22 -12.01 9.89
CA ILE A 50 -3.46 -11.64 8.49
C ILE A 50 -4.83 -10.96 8.36
N GLU A 51 -5.89 -11.55 8.92
CA GLU A 51 -7.24 -10.96 8.86
C GLU A 51 -7.29 -9.55 9.46
N ASN A 52 -6.61 -9.34 10.59
CA ASN A 52 -6.51 -8.03 11.22
C ASN A 52 -5.74 -7.02 10.36
N ALA A 53 -4.60 -7.42 9.80
CA ALA A 53 -3.78 -6.55 8.95
C ALA A 53 -4.50 -6.16 7.66
N VAL A 54 -5.15 -7.12 6.99
CA VAL A 54 -5.96 -6.87 5.78
C VAL A 54 -7.14 -5.95 6.08
N ARG A 55 -7.82 -6.14 7.22
CA ARG A 55 -8.90 -5.24 7.64
C ARG A 55 -8.38 -3.81 7.87
N GLY A 56 -7.20 -3.67 8.45
CA GLY A 56 -6.51 -2.39 8.60
C GLY A 56 -6.23 -1.73 7.24
N ALA A 57 -5.71 -2.49 6.28
CA ALA A 57 -5.42 -1.99 4.92
C ALA A 57 -6.71 -1.54 4.21
N ALA A 58 -7.77 -2.36 4.28
CA ALA A 58 -9.06 -2.06 3.68
C ALA A 58 -9.72 -0.82 4.29
N ALA A 59 -9.60 -0.62 5.62
CA ALA A 59 -10.09 0.57 6.30
C ALA A 59 -9.38 1.86 5.83
N LEU A 60 -8.16 1.74 5.30
CA LEU A 60 -7.37 2.84 4.74
C LEU A 60 -7.55 3.01 3.22
N GLY A 61 -8.32 2.12 2.57
CA GLY A 61 -8.55 2.14 1.13
C GLY A 61 -7.37 1.65 0.29
N LEU A 62 -6.44 0.90 0.89
CA LEU A 62 -5.26 0.35 0.23
C LEU A 62 -5.63 -0.96 -0.48
N ARG A 63 -5.03 -1.22 -1.65
CA ARG A 63 -5.47 -2.26 -2.59
C ARG A 63 -4.43 -3.34 -2.81
N ALA A 64 -3.16 -2.96 -2.95
CA ALA A 64 -2.04 -3.88 -3.05
C ALA A 64 -1.44 -4.14 -1.66
N MET A 65 -1.14 -5.40 -1.36
CA MET A 65 -0.67 -5.84 -0.04
C MET A 65 0.40 -6.90 -0.18
N GLN A 66 1.45 -6.81 0.62
CA GLN A 66 2.55 -7.78 0.67
C GLN A 66 2.91 -8.09 2.12
N VAL A 67 2.98 -9.37 2.47
CA VAL A 67 3.50 -9.79 3.78
C VAL A 67 5.01 -9.57 3.79
N ASN A 68 5.48 -8.72 4.70
CA ASN A 68 6.89 -8.38 4.87
C ASN A 68 7.58 -9.25 5.95
N GLY A 69 6.79 -10.03 6.70
CA GLY A 69 7.33 -11.02 7.63
C GLY A 69 6.40 -11.31 8.80
N ALA A 70 6.69 -12.39 9.49
CA ALA A 70 6.06 -12.77 10.75
C ALA A 70 7.15 -13.16 11.76
N GLN A 71 7.02 -12.71 13.00
CA GLN A 71 7.93 -13.06 14.09
C GLN A 71 7.13 -13.58 15.28
N VAL A 72 7.62 -14.64 15.89
CA VAL A 72 7.07 -15.20 17.13
C VAL A 72 7.94 -14.74 18.29
N PHE A 73 7.32 -14.08 19.26
CA PHE A 73 7.86 -13.77 20.57
C PHE A 73 7.35 -14.80 21.59
N SER A 74 7.91 -14.78 22.81
CA SER A 74 7.60 -15.77 23.85
C SER A 74 6.12 -15.96 24.18
N ASN A 75 5.26 -14.98 23.90
CA ASN A 75 3.82 -15.05 24.16
C ASN A 75 2.94 -14.45 23.05
N ALA A 76 3.50 -14.13 21.88
CA ALA A 76 2.78 -13.41 20.84
C ALA A 76 3.39 -13.62 19.46
N LEU A 77 2.54 -13.57 18.44
CA LEU A 77 2.93 -13.47 17.04
C LEU A 77 2.74 -12.03 16.58
N MET A 78 3.74 -11.48 15.91
CA MET A 78 3.67 -10.19 15.22
C MET A 78 3.83 -10.40 13.72
N LEU A 79 2.83 -9.97 12.96
CA LEU A 79 2.84 -9.95 11.50
C LEU A 79 3.06 -8.51 11.03
N ARG A 80 3.91 -8.33 10.02
CA ARG A 80 4.09 -7.06 9.31
C ARG A 80 3.59 -7.18 7.88
N LEU A 81 2.67 -6.31 7.51
CA LEU A 81 2.08 -6.20 6.17
C LEU A 81 2.41 -4.83 5.59
N ILE A 82 2.96 -4.77 4.39
CA ILE A 82 3.07 -3.53 3.61
C ILE A 82 1.81 -3.43 2.76
N ALA A 83 1.16 -2.28 2.77
CA ALA A 83 -0.03 -2.03 1.95
C ALA A 83 0.13 -0.70 1.20
N THR A 84 -0.31 -0.67 -0.06
CA THR A 84 -0.28 0.51 -0.93
C THR A 84 -1.59 0.66 -1.70
N ASP A 85 -1.96 1.89 -2.04
CA ASP A 85 -3.10 2.16 -2.94
C ASP A 85 -2.72 2.16 -4.42
N ASP A 86 -1.46 1.89 -4.72
CA ASP A 86 -0.94 1.70 -6.07
C ASP A 86 -1.58 0.46 -6.75
N ASP A 87 -1.80 0.57 -8.06
CA ASP A 87 -2.30 -0.55 -8.85
C ASP A 87 -1.11 -1.46 -9.21
N PRO A 88 -1.17 -2.77 -8.96
CA PRO A 88 -0.06 -3.69 -9.25
C PRO A 88 0.22 -3.87 -10.76
N GLY A 89 -0.45 -3.13 -11.65
CA GLY A 89 -0.37 -3.25 -13.10
C GLY A 89 0.49 -2.22 -13.85
N ASP A 90 1.14 -1.27 -13.17
CA ASP A 90 1.94 -0.21 -13.85
C ASP A 90 3.45 -0.51 -13.96
N ASP A 91 3.93 -1.65 -13.43
CA ASP A 91 5.28 -2.17 -13.74
C ASP A 91 5.24 -3.00 -15.04
N ASP A 92 4.82 -2.39 -16.15
CA ASP A 92 5.22 -2.89 -17.47
C ASP A 92 6.76 -2.70 -17.56
N PRO A 93 7.56 -3.74 -17.80
CA PRO A 93 8.95 -3.54 -18.16
C PRO A 93 8.95 -2.71 -19.44
N ASP A 94 9.46 -1.48 -19.35
CA ASP A 94 9.83 -0.66 -20.49
C ASP A 94 10.80 -1.48 -21.35
N ASP A 95 10.26 -2.11 -22.40
CA ASP A 95 11.01 -2.80 -23.45
C ASP A 95 11.82 -1.73 -24.19
N GLY A 96 12.90 -1.28 -23.57
CA GLY A 96 13.80 -0.28 -24.11
C GLY A 96 14.12 -0.61 -25.55
N GLU A 97 13.67 0.28 -26.42
CA GLU A 97 13.86 0.25 -27.86
C GLU A 97 15.31 -0.12 -28.16
N ALA A 98 15.52 -1.34 -28.66
CA ALA A 98 16.78 -1.70 -29.29
C ALA A 98 16.88 -0.93 -30.61
N GLU A 99 17.28 0.34 -30.55
CA GLU A 99 17.92 1.03 -31.66
C GLU A 99 19.24 0.30 -31.98
N THR A 100 19.13 -0.85 -32.66
CA THR A 100 20.25 -1.44 -33.41
C THR A 100 20.28 -0.76 -34.78
N MET A 101 21.11 0.27 -34.81
CA MET A 101 22.00 0.63 -35.91
C MET A 101 22.16 -0.48 -36.96
N ILE A 102 21.63 -0.25 -38.17
CA ILE A 102 22.19 -0.77 -39.43
C ILE A 102 22.11 0.32 -40.49
#